data_AF-A0A158BUB9-F1
#
_entry.id   AF-A0A158BUB9-F1
#
_cell.length_a   1.000
_cell.length_b   1.000
_cell.length_c   1.000
_cell.angle_alpha   90.00
_cell.angle_beta   90.00
_cell.angle_gamma   90.00
#
_symmetry.space_group_name_H-M   'P 1'
#
loop_
_entity.id
_entity.type
_entity.pdbx_description
1 polymer ?
#
loop_
_entity_poly.entity_id
_entity_poly.type
_entity_poly.pdbx_seq_one_letter_code
_entity_poly.pdbx_strand_id
1 'polypeptide(L)'
;MNTSTFGRLLGTLFRNTPQTQPRDDYPASHSSPIEVGKGGPNERHIAISGQPMLFRDEGGVVVQFRPSFDYELRPTAVGMKLIPALTPHWEVLHEQKGTLTEAIAAAVKGAQAQDAPVGRMPDSEPNRPVIVSGARPRAEVLDVIVSTPLRSAQSSHGRTERARYGVLREWGEKRIPDGKRPGQTYVSFCVTLEHCGETHVLQGEGLRDAIAESACRIGDRVEVRRVGKTKVPAIDGHGRPKLDVSGAQVLWDKWLWSISKKS
;
A
#
# COMPACT_ATOMS: atom_id res chain seq x y z
N MET A 1 -73.93 -0.55 6.93
CA MET A 1 -74.31 -0.14 8.30
C MET A 1 -73.02 0.29 8.99
N ASN A 2 -72.63 1.56 8.85
CA ASN A 2 -72.88 2.67 9.81
C ASN A 2 -72.06 2.45 11.09
N THR A 3 -71.18 3.33 11.60
CA THR A 3 -70.94 4.77 11.44
C THR A 3 -69.64 5.16 12.17
N SER A 4 -68.97 6.22 11.71
CA SER A 4 -67.88 6.97 12.36
C SER A 4 -68.17 7.42 13.80
N THR A 5 -67.15 7.81 14.57
CA THR A 5 -67.10 9.14 15.23
C THR A 5 -65.65 9.55 15.57
N PHE A 6 -65.34 10.79 15.19
CA PHE A 6 -64.13 11.58 15.44
C PHE A 6 -64.23 12.30 16.79
N GLY A 7 -63.11 12.57 17.46
CA GLY A 7 -63.07 13.47 18.62
C GLY A 7 -61.68 14.08 18.82
N ARG A 8 -61.44 15.26 18.22
CA ARG A 8 -60.33 16.16 18.56
C ARG A 8 -60.72 17.00 19.77
N LEU A 9 -59.80 17.20 20.71
CA LEU A 9 -59.81 18.35 21.62
C LEU A 9 -58.41 18.99 21.64
N LEU A 10 -58.34 20.23 21.17
CA LEU A 10 -57.25 21.18 21.31
C LEU A 10 -57.69 22.20 22.36
N GLY A 11 -56.79 22.63 23.25
CA GLY A 11 -56.93 23.95 23.88
C GLY A 11 -56.22 24.20 25.22
N THR A 12 -55.44 25.29 25.24
CA THR A 12 -54.99 26.15 26.37
C THR A 12 -53.80 25.65 27.21
N LEU A 13 -52.61 26.30 27.28
CA LEU A 13 -52.10 27.68 27.50
C LEU A 13 -51.44 27.80 28.90
N PHE A 14 -50.10 27.95 28.87
CA PHE A 14 -49.12 28.51 29.84
C PHE A 14 -49.28 28.35 31.37
N ARG A 15 -48.27 27.71 31.97
CA ARG A 15 -47.74 28.08 33.30
C ARG A 15 -46.22 27.88 33.35
N ASN A 16 -45.48 28.99 33.49
CA ASN A 16 -44.07 29.04 33.83
C ASN A 16 -43.84 28.60 35.28
N THR A 17 -42.87 27.71 35.50
CA THR A 17 -42.03 27.69 36.71
C THR A 17 -40.63 27.22 36.31
N PRO A 18 -39.56 27.89 36.76
CA PRO A 18 -38.19 27.56 36.39
C PRO A 18 -37.69 26.43 37.30
N GLN A 19 -37.24 25.32 36.73
CA GLN A 19 -36.59 24.26 37.50
C GLN A 19 -35.29 23.85 36.82
N THR A 20 -34.22 24.47 37.34
CA THR A 20 -32.87 23.96 37.56
C THR A 20 -32.45 22.73 36.74
N GLN A 21 -31.55 22.97 35.77
CA GLN A 21 -30.71 21.95 35.15
C GLN A 21 -29.83 21.26 36.22
N PRO A 22 -29.75 19.92 36.22
CA PRO A 22 -28.50 19.23 36.43
C PRO A 22 -27.77 19.19 35.07
N ARG A 23 -26.62 19.84 35.01
CA ARG A 23 -25.56 19.44 34.07
C ARG A 23 -25.05 18.10 34.56
N ASP A 24 -25.13 17.10 33.70
CA ASP A 24 -24.18 15.99 33.53
C ASP A 24 -24.94 14.82 32.91
N ASP A 25 -24.82 14.70 31.60
CA ASP A 25 -24.07 13.61 30.99
C ASP A 25 -24.21 13.76 29.47
N TYR A 26 -23.09 14.02 28.81
CA TYR A 26 -22.99 13.83 27.37
C TYR A 26 -23.43 12.39 27.08
N PRO A 27 -24.49 12.14 26.26
CA PRO A 27 -24.61 10.82 25.70
C PRO A 27 -23.39 10.67 24.79
N ALA A 28 -22.45 9.81 25.19
CA ALA A 28 -21.49 9.24 24.27
C ALA A 28 -22.32 8.70 23.10
N SER A 29 -22.35 9.46 22.02
CA SER A 29 -23.01 9.07 20.80
C SER A 29 -22.24 7.86 20.31
N HIS A 30 -22.77 6.68 20.61
CA HIS A 30 -22.50 5.50 19.82
C HIS A 30 -23.05 5.81 18.43
N SER A 31 -22.29 6.58 17.64
CA SER A 31 -22.62 6.89 16.27
C SER A 31 -22.69 5.55 15.55
N SER A 32 -23.90 5.20 15.10
CA SER A 32 -24.08 4.11 14.16
C SER A 32 -23.12 4.31 12.99
N PRO A 33 -22.54 3.23 12.44
CA PRO A 33 -21.66 3.32 11.27
C PRO A 33 -22.28 4.23 10.21
N ILE A 34 -21.51 5.21 9.73
CA ILE A 34 -21.99 6.17 8.75
C ILE A 34 -22.14 5.44 7.43
N GLU A 35 -23.38 5.21 6.99
CA GLU A 35 -23.64 4.68 5.65
C GLU A 35 -23.31 5.74 4.59
N VAL A 36 -22.55 5.32 3.57
CA VAL A 36 -22.13 6.16 2.44
C VAL A 36 -22.53 5.53 1.10
N GLY A 37 -22.72 6.35 0.08
CA GLY A 37 -23.06 5.91 -1.28
C GLY A 37 -24.54 5.64 -1.49
N LYS A 38 -25.41 6.28 -0.69
CA LYS A 38 -26.87 6.24 -0.86
C LYS A 38 -27.39 7.37 -1.75
N GLY A 39 -26.51 8.24 -2.24
CA GLY A 39 -26.87 9.40 -3.04
C GLY A 39 -27.38 10.55 -2.19
N GLY A 40 -26.82 10.72 -0.99
CA GLY A 40 -27.18 11.83 -0.09
C GLY A 40 -26.88 13.20 -0.72
N PRO A 41 -27.51 14.29 -0.22
CA PRO A 41 -27.29 15.63 -0.77
C PRO A 41 -25.84 16.11 -0.63
N ASN A 42 -25.10 15.58 0.35
CA ASN A 42 -23.68 15.82 0.59
C ASN A 42 -22.75 14.84 -0.15
N GLU A 43 -23.29 13.94 -0.98
CA GLU A 43 -22.51 12.94 -1.73
C GLU A 43 -22.43 13.27 -3.24
N ARG A 44 -21.29 13.00 -3.86
CA ARG A 44 -21.09 13.11 -5.32
C ARG A 44 -20.38 11.88 -5.85
N HIS A 45 -20.99 11.24 -6.83
CA HIS A 45 -20.43 10.10 -7.56
C HIS A 45 -19.82 10.61 -8.87
N ILE A 46 -18.53 10.35 -9.07
CA ILE A 46 -17.80 10.79 -10.25
C ILE A 46 -16.88 9.66 -10.72
N ALA A 47 -16.82 9.43 -12.02
CA ALA A 47 -15.83 8.52 -12.59
C ALA A 47 -14.54 9.30 -12.90
N ILE A 48 -13.41 8.87 -12.34
CA ILE A 48 -12.09 9.46 -12.58
C ILE A 48 -11.20 8.36 -13.17
N SER A 49 -10.63 8.59 -14.36
CA SER A 49 -9.87 7.58 -15.13
C SER A 49 -10.58 6.23 -15.25
N GLY A 50 -11.91 6.25 -15.43
CA GLY A 50 -12.74 5.04 -15.56
C GLY A 50 -13.09 4.32 -14.25
N GLN A 51 -12.55 4.76 -13.11
CA GLN A 51 -12.89 4.21 -11.79
C GLN A 51 -13.99 5.06 -11.12
N PRO A 52 -15.06 4.46 -10.58
CA PRO A 52 -16.06 5.21 -9.84
C PRO A 52 -15.48 5.65 -8.50
N MET A 53 -15.69 6.91 -8.16
CA MET A 53 -15.26 7.55 -6.92
C MET A 53 -16.47 8.21 -6.26
N LEU A 54 -16.49 8.18 -4.93
CA LEU A 54 -17.50 8.86 -4.13
C LEU A 54 -16.81 9.95 -3.31
N PHE A 55 -17.38 11.15 -3.31
CA PHE A 55 -16.94 12.26 -2.48
C PHE A 55 -18.08 12.67 -1.56
N ARG A 56 -17.79 12.83 -0.28
CA ARG A 56 -18.77 13.25 0.72
C ARG A 56 -18.29 14.48 1.47
N ASP A 57 -19.10 15.52 1.49
CA ASP A 57 -18.84 16.74 2.24
C ASP A 57 -19.34 16.60 3.69
N GLU A 58 -18.43 16.76 4.64
CA GLU A 58 -18.69 16.71 6.09
C GLU A 58 -18.57 18.10 6.74
N GLY A 59 -18.73 19.18 5.98
CA GLY A 59 -18.76 20.54 6.51
C GLY A 59 -17.37 21.14 6.73
N GLY A 60 -16.52 21.06 5.70
CA GLY A 60 -15.17 21.64 5.68
C GLY A 60 -14.06 20.61 5.46
N VAL A 61 -14.41 19.33 5.51
CA VAL A 61 -13.59 18.21 5.06
C VAL A 61 -14.42 17.41 4.07
N VAL A 62 -13.80 17.07 2.94
CA VAL A 62 -14.36 16.19 1.93
C VAL A 62 -13.65 14.87 2.03
N VAL A 63 -14.42 13.81 2.27
CA VAL A 63 -13.93 12.44 2.31
C VAL A 63 -14.11 11.82 0.94
N GLN A 64 -13.03 11.34 0.36
CA GLN A 64 -12.99 10.61 -0.90
C GLN A 64 -12.98 9.11 -0.61
N PHE A 65 -13.82 8.38 -1.32
CA PHE A 65 -13.94 6.93 -1.25
C PHE A 65 -13.74 6.29 -2.61
N ARG A 66 -13.25 5.04 -2.59
CA ARG A 66 -13.18 4.16 -3.76
C ARG A 66 -13.97 2.88 -3.49
N PRO A 67 -14.46 2.19 -4.54
CA PRO A 67 -14.99 0.85 -4.37
C PRO A 67 -13.85 -0.10 -3.95
N SER A 68 -14.15 -0.94 -2.98
CA SER A 68 -13.28 -2.02 -2.53
C SER A 68 -14.10 -3.29 -2.37
N PHE A 69 -13.45 -4.43 -2.55
CA PHE A 69 -14.09 -5.73 -2.47
C PHE A 69 -13.44 -6.53 -1.36
N ASP A 70 -14.26 -7.04 -0.46
CA ASP A 70 -13.83 -8.07 0.47
C ASP A 70 -13.54 -9.35 -0.28
N TYR A 71 -12.57 -10.13 0.20
CA TYR A 71 -12.19 -11.39 -0.42
C TYR A 71 -12.50 -12.54 0.54
N GLU A 72 -13.24 -13.52 0.04
CA GLU A 72 -13.65 -14.69 0.82
C GLU A 72 -13.12 -15.97 0.21
N LEU A 73 -12.64 -16.88 1.05
CA LEU A 73 -12.21 -18.20 0.61
C LEU A 73 -13.44 -19.08 0.39
N ARG A 74 -13.75 -19.39 -0.87
CA ARG A 74 -14.92 -20.19 -1.25
C ARG A 74 -14.51 -21.48 -1.97
N PRO A 75 -15.25 -22.59 -1.75
CA PRO A 75 -15.04 -23.82 -2.50
C PRO A 75 -15.47 -23.61 -3.96
N THR A 76 -14.62 -24.05 -4.88
CA THR A 76 -14.91 -24.09 -6.32
C THR A 76 -14.62 -25.49 -6.87
N ALA A 77 -15.00 -25.76 -8.12
CA ALA A 77 -14.73 -27.03 -8.78
C ALA A 77 -13.23 -27.40 -8.85
N VAL A 78 -12.34 -26.41 -8.71
CA VAL A 78 -10.87 -26.58 -8.71
C VAL A 78 -10.26 -26.43 -7.30
N GLY A 79 -11.07 -26.56 -6.25
CA GLY A 79 -10.67 -26.42 -4.84
C GLY A 79 -11.01 -25.06 -4.24
N MET A 80 -10.44 -24.77 -3.06
CA MET A 80 -10.67 -23.50 -2.35
C MET A 80 -9.98 -22.34 -3.09
N LYS A 81 -10.74 -21.29 -3.39
CA LYS A 81 -10.25 -20.09 -4.08
C LYS A 81 -10.67 -18.84 -3.31
N LEU A 82 -9.80 -17.85 -3.31
CA LEU A 82 -10.11 -16.53 -2.79
C LEU A 82 -10.91 -15.78 -3.86
N ILE A 83 -12.18 -15.49 -3.57
CA ILE A 83 -13.12 -14.88 -4.52
C ILE A 83 -13.55 -13.52 -3.96
N PRO A 84 -13.52 -12.44 -4.75
CA PRO A 84 -14.05 -11.16 -4.31
C PRO A 84 -15.56 -11.25 -4.08
N ALA A 85 -16.05 -10.51 -3.09
CA ALA A 85 -17.47 -10.30 -2.88
C ALA A 85 -18.11 -9.68 -4.15
N LEU A 86 -19.39 -9.98 -4.40
CA LEU A 86 -20.09 -9.42 -5.56
C LEU A 86 -20.46 -7.95 -5.36
N THR A 87 -20.67 -7.55 -4.11
CA THR A 87 -21.04 -6.19 -3.72
C THR A 87 -19.81 -5.48 -3.16
N PRO A 88 -19.36 -4.39 -3.81
CA PRO A 88 -18.28 -3.58 -3.24
C PRO A 88 -18.78 -2.82 -2.01
N HIS A 89 -17.86 -2.48 -1.13
CA HIS A 89 -18.05 -1.48 -0.10
C HIS A 89 -17.23 -0.22 -0.43
N TRP A 90 -17.54 0.89 0.23
CA TRP A 90 -16.79 2.14 0.09
C TRP A 90 -15.65 2.19 1.08
N GLU A 91 -14.42 2.28 0.57
CA GLU A 91 -13.21 2.41 1.36
C GLU A 91 -12.71 3.85 1.28
N VAL A 92 -12.36 4.45 2.42
CA VAL A 92 -11.79 5.81 2.48
C VAL A 92 -10.44 5.81 1.77
N LEU A 93 -10.31 6.67 0.76
CA LEU A 93 -9.06 6.88 0.04
C LEU A 93 -8.31 8.10 0.57
N HIS A 94 -9.01 9.22 0.76
CA HIS A 94 -8.40 10.47 1.18
C HIS A 94 -9.37 11.37 1.93
N GLU A 95 -8.84 12.18 2.84
CA GLU A 95 -9.59 13.24 3.51
C GLU A 95 -8.94 14.57 3.15
N GLN A 96 -9.68 15.45 2.48
CA GLN A 96 -9.18 16.73 2.03
C GLN A 96 -9.94 17.87 2.69
N LYS A 97 -9.20 18.83 3.25
CA LYS A 97 -9.80 20.09 3.73
C LYS A 97 -10.17 20.98 2.55
N GLY A 98 -11.30 21.64 2.66
CA GLY A 98 -11.78 22.58 1.63
C GLY A 98 -13.13 22.15 1.05
N THR A 99 -13.40 22.63 -0.14
CA THR A 99 -14.70 22.43 -0.80
C THR A 99 -14.72 21.15 -1.63
N LEU A 100 -15.93 20.64 -1.86
CA LEU A 100 -16.17 19.47 -2.71
C LEU A 100 -15.56 19.62 -4.12
N THR A 101 -15.68 20.80 -4.71
CA THR A 101 -15.12 21.10 -6.03
C THR A 101 -13.59 21.02 -6.05
N GLU A 102 -12.93 21.53 -5.01
CA GLU A 102 -11.46 21.47 -4.89
C GLU A 102 -10.97 20.03 -4.70
N ALA A 103 -11.70 19.23 -3.91
CA ALA A 103 -11.39 17.82 -3.71
C ALA A 103 -11.50 17.00 -4.99
N ILE A 104 -12.58 17.22 -5.76
CA ILE A 104 -12.76 16.58 -7.07
C ILE A 104 -11.65 17.01 -8.03
N ALA A 105 -11.33 18.31 -8.09
CA ALA A 105 -10.28 18.83 -8.97
C ALA A 105 -8.90 18.25 -8.61
N ALA A 106 -8.60 18.12 -7.32
CA ALA A 106 -7.37 17.49 -6.85
C ALA A 106 -7.30 16.01 -7.24
N ALA A 107 -8.39 15.26 -7.08
CA ALA A 107 -8.46 13.86 -7.47
C ALA A 107 -8.28 13.66 -8.98
N VAL A 108 -8.90 14.50 -9.82
CA VAL A 108 -8.73 14.44 -11.28
C VAL A 108 -7.29 14.76 -11.69
N LYS A 109 -6.68 15.80 -11.11
CA LYS A 109 -5.27 16.14 -11.38
C LYS A 109 -4.32 15.03 -10.94
N GLY A 110 -4.58 14.43 -9.77
CA GLY A 110 -3.82 13.29 -9.26
C GLY A 110 -3.86 12.10 -10.21
N ALA A 111 -5.05 11.77 -10.74
CA ALA A 111 -5.20 10.69 -11.71
C ALA A 111 -4.48 10.99 -13.04
N GLN A 112 -4.57 12.22 -13.55
CA GLN A 112 -3.84 12.63 -14.75
C GLN A 112 -2.31 12.59 -14.58
N ALA A 113 -1.80 12.88 -13.38
CA ALA A 113 -0.37 12.77 -13.08
C ALA A 113 0.11 11.30 -13.01
N GLN A 114 -0.79 10.37 -12.66
CA GLN A 114 -0.51 8.92 -12.70
C GLN A 114 -0.60 8.35 -14.11
N ASP A 115 -1.49 8.90 -14.95
CA ASP A 115 -1.65 8.53 -16.36
C ASP A 115 -0.63 9.22 -17.30
N ALA A 116 0.11 10.22 -16.82
CA ALA A 116 1.14 10.89 -17.59
C ALA A 116 2.38 9.98 -17.75
N PRO A 117 2.95 9.85 -18.98
CA PRO A 117 4.22 9.16 -19.15
C PRO A 117 5.29 9.91 -18.34
N VAL A 118 5.88 9.23 -17.36
CA VAL A 118 6.88 9.79 -16.44
C VAL A 118 8.03 10.40 -17.23
N GLY A 119 7.98 11.71 -17.40
CA GLY A 119 8.97 12.54 -18.08
C GLY A 119 9.32 13.73 -17.20
N ARG A 120 10.50 13.62 -16.55
CA ARG A 120 11.30 14.67 -15.91
C ARG A 120 10.74 15.38 -14.65
N MET A 121 11.43 15.10 -13.54
CA MET A 121 11.63 16.02 -12.41
C MET A 121 12.22 17.36 -12.87
N PRO A 122 12.07 18.42 -12.04
CA PRO A 122 13.25 18.88 -11.33
C PRO A 122 13.02 19.17 -9.84
N ASP A 123 13.97 18.64 -9.06
CA ASP A 123 14.67 19.18 -7.89
C ASP A 123 14.09 20.39 -7.13
N SER A 124 13.94 20.23 -5.82
CA SER A 124 14.11 21.31 -4.84
C SER A 124 14.60 20.74 -3.50
N GLU A 125 15.66 21.36 -3.00
CA GLU A 125 16.52 21.02 -1.87
C GLU A 125 15.89 21.19 -0.45
N PRO A 126 16.58 20.73 0.62
CA PRO A 126 15.94 20.26 1.85
C PRO A 126 15.97 21.25 3.02
N ASN A 127 15.00 21.13 3.92
CA ASN A 127 15.00 21.82 5.21
C ASN A 127 15.31 20.81 6.36
N ARG A 128 16.40 21.05 7.10
CA ARG A 128 16.70 20.49 8.45
C ARG A 128 15.71 21.16 9.46
N PRO A 129 15.46 20.72 10.72
CA PRO A 129 16.42 20.03 11.59
C PRO A 129 15.93 19.12 12.75
N VAL A 130 16.93 18.73 13.55
CA VAL A 130 16.93 18.31 14.98
C VAL A 130 16.90 16.81 15.28
N ILE A 131 18.07 16.33 15.71
CA ILE A 131 18.34 15.05 16.34
C ILE A 131 18.11 15.21 17.84
N VAL A 132 17.33 14.32 18.46
CA VAL A 132 17.49 13.98 19.88
C VAL A 132 17.72 12.48 19.98
N SER A 133 18.90 12.14 20.50
CA SER A 133 19.44 10.78 20.65
C SER A 133 18.96 10.17 21.97
N GLY A 134 18.50 8.92 21.92
CA GLY A 134 18.25 8.08 23.09
C GLY A 134 18.63 6.63 22.77
N ALA A 135 19.81 6.21 23.25
CA ALA A 135 20.35 4.85 23.15
C ALA A 135 19.47 3.83 23.92
N ARG A 136 19.36 2.54 23.57
CA ARG A 136 20.36 1.45 23.70
C ARG A 136 19.74 0.09 23.21
N PRO A 137 20.45 -1.06 23.20
CA PRO A 137 20.91 -1.76 21.98
C PRO A 137 20.30 -3.17 21.75
N ARG A 138 20.39 -3.72 20.52
CA ARG A 138 20.39 -5.20 20.34
C ARG A 138 21.02 -5.66 19.02
N ALA A 139 22.06 -6.50 19.18
CA ALA A 139 22.63 -7.54 18.31
C ALA A 139 23.03 -7.19 16.86
N GLU A 140 24.34 -6.96 16.70
CA GLU A 140 25.08 -6.95 15.44
C GLU A 140 25.16 -8.36 14.84
N VAL A 141 24.90 -8.47 13.53
CA VAL A 141 25.36 -9.59 12.70
C VAL A 141 26.42 -9.03 11.76
N LEU A 142 27.67 -9.45 11.96
CA LEU A 142 28.85 -9.06 11.20
C LEU A 142 28.74 -9.48 9.73
N ASP A 143 28.85 -8.51 8.83
CA ASP A 143 29.25 -8.74 7.44
C ASP A 143 30.77 -8.96 7.40
N VAL A 144 31.21 -10.13 6.91
CA VAL A 144 32.61 -10.42 6.62
C VAL A 144 32.95 -9.86 5.24
N ILE A 145 33.60 -8.69 5.24
CA ILE A 145 34.36 -8.17 4.10
C ILE A 145 35.84 -8.40 4.43
N VAL A 146 36.54 -9.18 3.61
CA VAL A 146 37.99 -9.36 3.70
C VAL A 146 38.70 -8.12 3.10
N SER A 147 39.28 -7.31 4.00
CA SER A 147 40.54 -6.53 3.95
C SER A 147 40.69 -5.18 3.19
N THR A 148 40.32 -4.08 3.89
CA THR A 148 41.09 -2.87 4.35
C THR A 148 42.19 -2.14 3.51
N PRO A 149 42.52 -0.83 3.76
CA PRO A 149 42.18 0.01 4.94
C PRO A 149 41.60 1.44 4.72
N LEU A 150 40.78 1.82 5.72
CA LEU A 150 40.57 3.11 6.40
C LEU A 150 40.40 4.42 5.61
N ARG A 151 39.17 4.96 5.62
CA ARG A 151 38.87 6.36 5.98
C ARG A 151 37.41 6.54 6.39
N SER A 152 37.26 6.91 7.67
CA SER A 152 36.22 7.75 8.27
C SER A 152 34.75 7.38 8.06
N ALA A 153 34.16 6.86 9.13
CA ALA A 153 32.72 6.70 9.31
C ALA A 153 31.98 8.04 9.12
N GLN A 154 31.12 8.10 8.11
CA GLN A 154 30.05 9.10 7.99
C GLN A 154 28.71 8.36 7.81
N SER A 155 27.76 8.78 8.64
CA SER A 155 26.38 8.33 8.82
C SER A 155 25.72 7.61 7.63
N SER A 156 25.24 6.40 7.87
CA SER A 156 24.34 5.66 7.00
C SER A 156 22.92 6.25 7.01
N HIS A 157 22.74 7.37 6.31
CA HIS A 157 21.45 7.66 5.68
C HIS A 157 21.31 6.75 4.45
N GLY A 158 20.12 6.17 4.25
CA GLY A 158 19.84 5.05 3.35
C GLY A 158 20.66 5.06 2.06
N ARG A 159 21.64 4.16 1.98
CA ARG A 159 22.38 3.91 0.74
C ARG A 159 21.43 3.19 -0.21
N THR A 160 20.70 3.94 -1.03
CA THR A 160 20.01 3.38 -2.19
C THR A 160 21.06 2.61 -2.98
N GLU A 161 20.92 1.28 -3.00
CA GLU A 161 21.84 0.43 -3.75
C GLU A 161 21.81 0.90 -5.22
N ARG A 162 23.00 1.14 -5.80
CA ARG A 162 23.10 1.76 -7.12
C ARG A 162 22.36 0.91 -8.16
N ALA A 163 21.50 1.56 -8.93
CA ALA A 163 20.84 0.93 -10.06
C ALA A 163 21.89 0.36 -11.04
N ARG A 164 21.61 -0.82 -11.59
CA ARG A 164 22.45 -1.49 -12.59
C ARG A 164 21.81 -1.36 -13.95
N TYR A 165 22.57 -0.87 -14.91
CA TYR A 165 22.13 -0.70 -16.28
C TYR A 165 22.79 -1.75 -17.16
N GLY A 166 22.09 -2.20 -18.20
CA GLY A 166 22.67 -3.10 -19.19
C GLY A 166 21.63 -3.68 -20.15
N VAL A 167 22.11 -4.45 -21.11
CA VAL A 167 21.28 -5.27 -22.00
C VAL A 167 20.90 -6.55 -21.25
N LEU A 168 19.61 -6.83 -21.15
CA LEU A 168 19.09 -8.05 -20.56
C LEU A 168 19.49 -9.26 -21.42
N ARG A 169 20.33 -10.16 -20.90
CA ARG A 169 20.81 -11.33 -21.64
C ARG A 169 20.04 -12.61 -21.33
N GLU A 170 19.76 -12.84 -20.07
CA GLU A 170 19.09 -14.04 -19.59
C GLU A 170 18.45 -13.77 -18.24
N TRP A 171 17.44 -14.56 -17.90
CA TRP A 171 16.83 -14.57 -16.59
C TRP A 171 16.26 -15.96 -16.30
N GLY A 172 16.19 -16.33 -15.03
CA GLY A 172 15.68 -17.63 -14.62
C GLY A 172 16.27 -18.13 -13.31
N GLU A 173 15.83 -19.30 -12.91
CA GLU A 173 16.34 -19.98 -11.72
C GLU A 173 17.73 -20.57 -11.99
N LYS A 174 18.71 -20.22 -11.15
CA LYS A 174 20.07 -20.73 -11.23
C LYS A 174 20.49 -21.35 -9.91
N ARG A 175 21.35 -22.38 -9.99
CA ARG A 175 22.01 -22.98 -8.83
C ARG A 175 23.22 -22.13 -8.47
N ILE A 176 23.22 -21.61 -7.27
CA ILE A 176 24.24 -20.69 -6.76
C ILE A 176 24.90 -21.35 -5.55
N PRO A 177 26.24 -21.30 -5.44
CA PRO A 177 26.93 -21.79 -4.26
C PRO A 177 26.55 -20.97 -3.03
N ASP A 178 26.22 -21.65 -1.93
CA ASP A 178 25.97 -21.01 -0.65
C ASP A 178 27.31 -20.63 -0.01
N GLY A 179 27.66 -19.35 -0.05
CA GLY A 179 28.87 -18.84 0.59
C GLY A 179 28.89 -19.04 2.11
N LYS A 180 27.72 -19.24 2.74
CA LYS A 180 27.62 -19.52 4.19
C LYS A 180 27.82 -21.00 4.51
N ARG A 181 27.60 -21.89 3.54
CA ARG A 181 27.64 -23.34 3.72
C ARG A 181 28.47 -23.95 2.58
N PRO A 182 29.81 -24.05 2.75
CA PRO A 182 30.67 -24.59 1.71
C PRO A 182 30.21 -26.00 1.30
N GLY A 183 29.99 -26.20 -0.01
CA GLY A 183 29.51 -27.46 -0.59
C GLY A 183 27.98 -27.53 -0.79
N GLN A 184 27.20 -26.62 -0.21
CA GLN A 184 25.77 -26.54 -0.46
C GLN A 184 25.49 -25.55 -1.60
N THR A 185 24.57 -25.91 -2.50
CA THR A 185 24.03 -24.99 -3.51
C THR A 185 22.55 -24.77 -3.21
N TYR A 186 22.05 -23.60 -3.58
CA TYR A 186 20.63 -23.29 -3.52
C TYR A 186 20.18 -22.72 -4.84
N VAL A 187 18.88 -22.87 -5.13
CA VAL A 187 18.27 -22.33 -6.33
C VAL A 187 17.73 -20.95 -6.00
N SER A 188 18.03 -19.97 -6.84
CA SER A 188 17.47 -18.63 -6.73
C SER A 188 17.25 -18.04 -8.12
N PHE A 189 16.24 -17.18 -8.25
CA PHE A 189 16.01 -16.46 -9.48
C PHE A 189 17.07 -15.38 -9.71
N CYS A 190 17.61 -15.35 -10.92
CA CYS A 190 18.65 -14.42 -11.35
C CYS A 190 18.26 -13.68 -12.62
N VAL A 191 18.83 -12.49 -12.78
CA VAL A 191 18.82 -11.69 -14.00
C VAL A 191 20.25 -11.36 -14.36
N THR A 192 20.65 -11.60 -15.61
CA THR A 192 21.98 -11.26 -16.12
C THR A 192 21.87 -10.08 -17.07
N LEU A 193 22.64 -9.04 -16.78
CA LEU A 193 22.79 -7.84 -17.59
C LEU A 193 24.18 -7.81 -18.20
N GLU A 194 24.30 -7.30 -19.42
CA GLU A 194 25.59 -6.97 -20.04
C GLU A 194 25.72 -5.45 -20.21
N HIS A 195 26.81 -4.88 -19.72
CA HIS A 195 27.08 -3.45 -19.82
C HIS A 195 28.56 -3.20 -20.06
N CYS A 196 28.89 -2.51 -21.16
CA CYS A 196 30.27 -2.23 -21.57
C CYS A 196 31.17 -3.48 -21.62
N GLY A 197 30.63 -4.64 -22.00
CA GLY A 197 31.35 -5.92 -22.05
C GLY A 197 31.47 -6.64 -20.70
N GLU A 198 31.01 -6.04 -19.60
CA GLU A 198 30.92 -6.70 -18.30
C GLU A 198 29.57 -7.38 -18.12
N THR A 199 29.58 -8.55 -17.49
CA THR A 199 28.37 -9.30 -17.14
C THR A 199 28.04 -9.08 -15.66
N HIS A 200 26.84 -8.57 -15.37
CA HIS A 200 26.33 -8.37 -14.03
C HIS A 200 25.19 -9.36 -13.74
N VAL A 201 25.38 -10.24 -12.77
CA VAL A 201 24.35 -11.18 -12.31
C VAL A 201 23.70 -10.62 -11.06
N LEU A 202 22.40 -10.36 -11.14
CA LEU A 202 21.56 -9.93 -10.03
C LEU A 202 20.74 -11.12 -9.54
N GLN A 203 20.63 -11.26 -8.22
CA GLN A 203 19.98 -12.39 -7.59
C GLN A 203 18.90 -11.94 -6.59
N GLY A 204 17.74 -12.58 -6.65
CA GLY A 204 16.72 -12.47 -5.62
C GLY A 204 15.31 -12.80 -6.12
N GLU A 205 14.49 -13.37 -5.24
CA GLU A 205 13.11 -13.78 -5.54
C GLU A 205 12.23 -12.65 -6.13
N GLY A 206 12.39 -11.41 -5.66
CA GLY A 206 11.61 -10.28 -6.18
C GLY A 206 11.98 -9.85 -7.61
N LEU A 207 13.08 -10.34 -8.18
CA LEU A 207 13.40 -10.09 -9.59
C LEU A 207 12.39 -10.78 -10.52
N ARG A 208 11.80 -11.90 -10.10
CA ARG A 208 10.79 -12.63 -10.87
C ARG A 208 9.53 -11.77 -11.05
N ASP A 209 9.09 -11.10 -10.00
CA ASP A 209 7.93 -10.21 -10.07
C ASP A 209 8.26 -8.98 -10.93
N ALA A 210 9.44 -8.38 -10.72
CA ALA A 210 9.85 -7.18 -11.43
C ALA A 210 10.02 -7.40 -12.95
N ILE A 211 10.52 -8.57 -13.37
CA ILE A 211 10.64 -8.89 -14.80
C ILE A 211 9.28 -9.17 -15.45
N ALA A 212 8.37 -9.81 -14.71
CA ALA A 212 7.01 -10.03 -15.18
C ALA A 212 6.24 -8.70 -15.33
N GLU A 213 6.37 -7.79 -14.36
CA GLU A 213 5.71 -6.48 -14.36
C GLU A 213 6.25 -5.56 -15.46
N SER A 214 7.57 -5.56 -15.67
CA SER A 214 8.22 -4.68 -16.67
C SER A 214 8.01 -5.11 -18.12
N ALA A 215 7.52 -6.33 -18.37
CA ALA A 215 7.35 -6.93 -19.69
C ALA A 215 8.60 -6.84 -20.61
N CYS A 216 9.79 -6.76 -20.01
CA CYS A 216 11.06 -6.67 -20.74
C CYS A 216 11.42 -8.01 -21.39
N ARG A 217 12.03 -7.94 -22.57
CA ARG A 217 12.50 -9.11 -23.32
C ARG A 217 14.03 -9.20 -23.31
N ILE A 218 14.55 -10.40 -23.53
CA ILE A 218 15.98 -10.58 -23.80
C ILE A 218 16.39 -9.69 -24.98
N GLY A 219 17.48 -8.95 -24.82
CA GLY A 219 17.96 -7.94 -25.77
C GLY A 219 17.55 -6.50 -25.42
N ASP A 220 16.59 -6.30 -24.52
CA ASP A 220 16.19 -4.95 -24.10
C ASP A 220 17.25 -4.30 -23.21
N ARG A 221 17.47 -3.00 -23.38
CA ARG A 221 18.25 -2.18 -22.46
C ARG A 221 17.39 -1.85 -21.25
N VAL A 222 17.85 -2.21 -20.06
CA VAL A 222 17.09 -2.09 -18.82
C VAL A 222 17.93 -1.48 -17.70
N GLU A 223 17.24 -0.79 -16.81
CA GLU A 223 17.71 -0.37 -15.50
C GLU A 223 17.08 -1.26 -14.44
N VAL A 224 17.90 -1.95 -13.64
CA VAL A 224 17.46 -2.79 -12.54
C VAL A 224 17.89 -2.17 -11.23
N ARG A 225 16.92 -1.91 -10.34
CA ARG A 225 17.15 -1.29 -9.04
C ARG A 225 16.49 -2.08 -7.92
N ARG A 226 17.11 -2.07 -6.75
CA ARG A 226 16.53 -2.60 -5.52
C ARG A 226 15.76 -1.49 -4.82
N VAL A 227 14.46 -1.69 -4.63
CA VAL A 227 13.54 -0.63 -4.17
C VAL A 227 13.38 -0.65 -2.65
N GLY A 228 13.33 -1.83 -2.05
CA GLY A 228 13.11 -1.97 -0.63
C GLY A 228 12.81 -3.41 -0.23
N LYS A 229 12.22 -3.59 0.94
CA LYS A 229 11.77 -4.89 1.43
C LYS A 229 10.28 -4.85 1.70
N THR A 230 9.62 -5.97 1.47
CA THR A 230 8.25 -6.23 1.94
C THR A 230 8.21 -7.49 2.78
N LYS A 231 7.20 -7.62 3.62
CA LYS A 231 6.92 -8.84 4.38
C LYS A 231 6.07 -9.76 3.53
N VAL A 232 6.55 -10.98 3.31
CA VAL A 232 5.79 -12.03 2.62
C VAL A 232 5.52 -13.19 3.56
N PRO A 233 4.35 -13.84 3.46
CA PRO A 233 4.07 -15.00 4.29
C PRO A 233 5.05 -16.13 3.97
N ALA A 234 5.66 -16.70 5.01
CA ALA A 234 6.59 -17.81 4.89
C ALA A 234 5.80 -19.09 4.58
N ILE A 235 6.32 -19.85 3.63
CA ILE A 235 5.72 -21.09 3.13
C ILE A 235 6.76 -22.21 3.29
N ASP A 236 6.32 -23.41 3.62
CA ASP A 236 7.17 -24.59 3.66
C ASP A 236 7.43 -25.18 2.26
N GLY A 237 8.25 -26.23 2.17
CA GLY A 237 8.55 -26.90 0.90
C GLY A 237 7.34 -27.60 0.24
N HIS A 238 6.20 -27.68 0.95
CA HIS A 238 4.96 -28.29 0.49
C HIS A 238 3.87 -27.25 0.16
N GLY A 239 4.20 -25.96 0.19
CA GLY A 239 3.25 -24.89 -0.12
C GLY A 239 2.34 -24.48 1.05
N ARG A 240 2.61 -24.95 2.28
CA ARG A 240 1.78 -24.64 3.46
C ARG A 240 2.34 -23.46 4.26
N PRO A 241 1.50 -22.63 4.88
CA PRO A 241 1.94 -21.56 5.79
C PRO A 241 2.85 -22.07 6.90
N LYS A 242 4.01 -21.43 7.07
CA LYS A 242 4.82 -21.65 8.28
C LYS A 242 4.23 -20.87 9.43
N LEU A 243 3.87 -21.59 10.49
CA LEU A 243 3.34 -21.01 11.72
C LEU A 243 4.44 -20.97 12.80
N ASP A 244 4.41 -19.94 13.63
CA ASP A 244 5.24 -19.83 14.83
C ASP A 244 4.66 -20.62 16.01
N VAL A 245 5.33 -20.56 17.16
CA VAL A 245 4.91 -21.25 18.40
C VAL A 245 3.57 -20.78 18.95
N SER A 246 3.12 -19.58 18.55
CA SER A 246 1.81 -19.01 18.93
C SER A 246 0.71 -19.35 17.94
N GLY A 247 1.04 -20.02 16.83
CA GLY A 247 0.12 -20.33 15.74
C GLY A 247 -0.05 -19.19 14.73
N ALA A 248 0.70 -18.08 14.85
CA ALA A 248 0.68 -16.98 13.89
C ALA A 248 1.57 -17.29 12.67
N GLN A 249 1.20 -16.75 11.51
CA GLN A 249 1.98 -16.98 10.29
C GLN A 249 3.30 -16.22 10.31
N VAL A 250 4.41 -16.94 10.12
CA VAL A 250 5.76 -16.36 10.01
C VAL A 250 5.84 -15.51 8.74
N LEU A 251 6.42 -14.33 8.85
CA LEU A 251 6.67 -13.44 7.71
C LEU A 251 8.17 -13.35 7.41
N TRP A 252 8.55 -13.43 6.14
CA TRP A 252 9.92 -13.25 5.66
C TRP A 252 10.11 -11.91 4.96
N ASP A 253 11.34 -11.39 5.03
CA ASP A 253 11.73 -10.23 4.24
C ASP A 253 11.96 -10.67 2.78
N LYS A 254 11.13 -10.18 1.87
CA LYS A 254 11.37 -10.27 0.42
C LYS A 254 11.89 -8.94 -0.08
N TRP A 255 13.01 -8.96 -0.82
CA TRP A 255 13.51 -7.78 -1.50
C TRP A 255 12.66 -7.47 -2.73
N LEU A 256 12.21 -6.22 -2.83
CA LEU A 256 11.53 -5.67 -3.99
C LEU A 256 12.55 -5.11 -4.98
N TRP A 257 12.32 -5.43 -6.25
CA TRP A 257 13.12 -4.99 -7.37
C TRP A 257 12.23 -4.22 -8.34
N SER A 258 12.82 -3.30 -9.08
CA SER A 258 12.16 -2.58 -10.17
C SER A 258 13.04 -2.65 -11.39
N ILE A 259 12.43 -3.01 -12.52
CA ILE A 259 13.08 -3.09 -13.83
C ILE A 259 12.39 -2.08 -14.73
N SER A 260 13.15 -1.15 -15.29
CA SER A 260 12.63 -0.13 -16.20
C SER A 260 13.35 -0.22 -17.54
N LYS A 261 12.59 -0.27 -18.63
CA LYS A 261 13.14 -0.24 -19.98
C LYS A 261 13.75 1.13 -20.27
N LYS A 262 14.95 1.14 -20.84
CA LYS A 262 15.61 2.34 -21.37
C LYS A 262 15.53 2.29 -22.88
N SER A 263 14.81 3.23 -23.48
CA SER A 263 14.77 3.48 -24.92
C SER A 263 16.10 4.01 -25.40
#